data_AF-A0A839U8M8-F1
#
_entry.id   AF-A0A839U8M8-F1
#
_cell.length_a   1.000
_cell.length_b   1.000
_cell.length_c   1.000
_cell.angle_alpha   90.00
_cell.angle_beta   90.00
_cell.angle_gamma   90.00
#
_symmetry.space_group_name_H-M   'P 1'
#
loop_
_entity.id
_entity.type
_entity.pdbx_description
1 polymer ?
#
loop_
_entity_poly.entity_id
_entity_poly.type
_entity_poly.pdbx_seq_one_letter_code
_entity_poly.pdbx_strand_id
1 'polypeptide(L)'
;MQRYPSFGGRESDSSILVNYWFWLLIVLPPALIFSVRPEAKSWLRAGRLVAAIGLGYVILVAAIGWYQTLGWHAYNSCQSHFRDGFVQEHIECKGLVPRGRLGFFLLLGWIPVIGFVGGLESLWRIWHRRRIRETDESVGEWISTVLLVLSIPTWVLGMYIVYNFFMDIWISPNLSSY
;
A
#
# COMPACT_ATOMS: atom_id res chain seq x y z
N MET A 1 -28.06 35.58 18.99
CA MET A 1 -27.11 34.56 19.50
C MET A 1 -27.82 33.21 19.51
N GLN A 2 -27.64 32.42 18.45
CA GLN A 2 -28.16 31.05 18.40
C GLN A 2 -27.15 30.13 19.09
N ARG A 3 -27.58 29.47 20.17
CA ARG A 3 -26.83 28.38 20.79
C ARG A 3 -26.92 27.18 19.84
N TYR A 4 -25.79 26.73 19.34
CA TYR A 4 -25.70 25.45 18.66
C TYR A 4 -26.09 24.34 19.64
N PRO A 5 -26.95 23.38 19.24
CA PRO A 5 -27.16 22.20 20.07
C PRO A 5 -25.83 21.45 20.16
N SER A 6 -25.31 21.30 21.38
CA SER A 6 -24.23 20.33 21.63
C SER A 6 -24.82 18.97 21.32
N PHE A 7 -24.45 18.41 20.17
CA PHE A 7 -24.72 17.01 19.90
C PHE A 7 -24.00 16.24 21.00
N GLY A 8 -24.81 15.73 21.94
CA GLY A 8 -24.37 14.73 22.89
C GLY A 8 -23.71 13.65 22.07
N GLY A 9 -22.41 13.51 22.25
CA GLY A 9 -21.64 12.44 21.68
C GLY A 9 -22.32 11.15 22.10
N ARG A 10 -23.08 10.55 21.18
CA ARG A 10 -22.88 9.13 20.98
C ARG A 10 -21.38 9.04 20.82
N GLU A 11 -20.74 8.49 21.84
CA GLU A 11 -19.55 7.67 21.66
C GLU A 11 -19.78 6.98 20.33
N SER A 12 -19.19 7.61 19.31
CA SER A 12 -18.91 6.95 18.07
C SER A 12 -18.27 5.70 18.57
N ASP A 13 -18.94 4.58 18.40
CA ASP A 13 -18.28 3.29 18.37
C ASP A 13 -17.15 3.52 17.40
N SER A 14 -16.01 3.92 17.94
CA SER A 14 -14.73 3.91 17.30
C SER A 14 -14.42 2.43 17.25
N SER A 15 -15.21 1.71 16.43
CA SER A 15 -14.72 0.61 15.66
C SER A 15 -13.48 1.20 15.03
N ILE A 16 -12.35 1.00 15.70
CA ILE A 16 -11.02 1.19 15.17
C ILE A 16 -11.17 0.58 13.80
N LEU A 17 -11.23 1.42 12.77
CA LEU A 17 -11.42 0.98 11.40
C LEU A 17 -10.12 0.26 11.10
N VAL A 18 -10.07 -1.01 11.49
CA VAL A 18 -8.91 -1.87 11.32
C VAL A 18 -8.67 -1.83 9.83
N ASN A 19 -7.50 -1.32 9.45
CA ASN A 19 -7.15 -1.21 8.04
C ASN A 19 -6.94 -2.61 7.48
N TYR A 20 -8.04 -3.27 7.08
CA TYR A 20 -8.04 -4.63 6.56
C TYR A 20 -7.16 -4.75 5.31
N TRP A 21 -7.04 -3.68 4.51
CA TRP A 21 -6.20 -3.63 3.33
C TRP A 21 -4.72 -3.77 3.65
N PHE A 22 -4.27 -3.12 4.73
CA PHE A 22 -2.90 -3.27 5.22
C PHE A 22 -2.61 -4.71 5.64
N TRP A 23 -3.54 -5.33 6.39
CA TRP A 23 -3.39 -6.72 6.81
C TRP A 23 -3.41 -7.70 5.62
N LEU A 24 -4.27 -7.48 4.63
CA LEU A 24 -4.28 -8.27 3.40
C LEU A 24 -2.95 -8.15 2.66
N LEU A 25 -2.37 -6.95 2.57
CA LEU A 25 -1.08 -6.76 1.92
C LEU A 25 0.08 -7.39 2.71
N ILE A 26 -0.03 -7.46 4.04
CA ILE A 26 0.97 -8.12 4.89
C ILE A 26 0.86 -9.64 4.84
N VAL A 27 -0.34 -10.21 4.75
CA VAL A 27 -0.54 -11.65 4.90
C VAL A 27 -0.55 -12.37 3.56
N LEU A 28 -1.25 -11.82 2.56
CA LEU A 28 -1.55 -12.51 1.31
C LEU A 28 -0.30 -12.72 0.44
N PRO A 29 0.55 -11.70 0.16
CA PRO A 29 1.76 -11.89 -0.64
C PRO A 29 2.77 -12.86 0.00
N PRO A 30 3.09 -12.80 1.32
CA PRO A 30 3.90 -13.84 1.94
C PRO A 30 3.26 -15.21 1.83
N ALA A 31 1.98 -15.37 2.15
CA ALA A 31 1.31 -16.67 2.03
C ALA A 31 1.47 -17.25 0.62
N LEU A 32 1.31 -16.41 -0.42
CA LEU A 32 1.47 -16.80 -1.80
C LEU A 32 2.90 -17.20 -2.12
N ILE A 33 3.90 -16.44 -1.67
CA ILE A 33 5.32 -16.78 -1.82
C ILE A 33 5.65 -18.07 -1.08
N PHE A 34 5.24 -18.23 0.17
CA PHE A 34 5.59 -19.42 0.97
C PHE A 34 4.79 -20.68 0.59
N SER A 35 3.74 -20.58 -0.23
CA SER A 35 2.88 -21.71 -0.62
C SER A 35 3.55 -22.75 -1.52
N VAL A 36 4.50 -22.34 -2.38
CA VAL A 36 5.12 -23.25 -3.36
C VAL A 36 6.37 -23.89 -2.78
N ARG A 37 6.44 -25.22 -2.93
CA ARG A 37 7.60 -26.02 -2.50
C ARG A 37 8.85 -25.65 -3.31
N PRO A 38 10.05 -25.72 -2.70
CA PRO A 38 11.30 -25.38 -3.37
C PRO A 38 11.63 -26.27 -4.57
N GLU A 39 11.17 -27.52 -4.53
CA GLU A 39 11.34 -28.55 -5.57
C GLU A 39 10.40 -28.38 -6.78
N ALA A 40 9.53 -27.38 -6.77
CA ALA A 40 8.60 -27.15 -7.87
C ALA A 40 9.34 -26.73 -9.16
N LYS A 41 8.73 -27.04 -10.31
CA LYS A 41 9.21 -26.62 -11.63
C LYS A 41 9.48 -25.10 -11.67
N SER A 42 10.54 -24.70 -12.38
CA SER A 42 10.98 -23.31 -12.52
C SER A 42 9.85 -22.35 -12.94
N TRP A 43 9.03 -22.76 -13.91
CA TRP A 43 7.85 -22.00 -14.36
C TRP A 43 6.83 -21.72 -13.25
N LEU A 44 6.54 -22.70 -12.38
CA LEU A 44 5.59 -22.51 -11.29
C LEU A 44 6.10 -21.51 -10.25
N ARG A 45 7.41 -21.53 -9.99
CA ARG A 45 8.07 -20.54 -9.11
C ARG A 45 7.97 -19.12 -9.69
N ALA A 46 8.22 -18.96 -10.99
CA ALA A 46 8.06 -17.68 -11.67
C ALA A 46 6.60 -17.21 -11.69
N GLY A 47 5.66 -18.09 -12.01
CA GLY A 47 4.22 -17.80 -12.03
C GLY A 47 3.70 -17.33 -10.67
N ARG A 48 4.12 -17.97 -9.57
CA ARG A 48 3.82 -17.55 -8.19
C ARG A 48 4.26 -16.13 -7.92
N LEU A 49 5.49 -15.77 -8.32
CA LEU A 49 6.02 -14.44 -8.08
C LEU A 49 5.23 -13.38 -8.86
N VAL A 50 4.97 -13.63 -10.15
CA VAL A 50 4.17 -12.72 -10.98
C VAL A 50 2.77 -12.56 -10.40
N ALA A 51 2.14 -13.66 -9.94
CA ALA A 51 0.86 -13.62 -9.27
C ALA A 51 0.90 -12.82 -7.96
N ALA A 52 1.94 -12.97 -7.13
CA ALA A 52 2.10 -12.23 -5.89
C ALA A 52 2.27 -10.72 -6.13
N ILE A 53 3.05 -10.34 -7.15
CA ILE A 53 3.21 -8.93 -7.56
C ILE A 53 1.87 -8.37 -8.05
N GLY A 54 1.20 -9.07 -8.97
CA GLY A 54 -0.09 -8.64 -9.52
C GLY A 54 -1.15 -8.48 -8.43
N LEU A 55 -1.23 -9.43 -7.50
CA LEU A 55 -2.17 -9.39 -6.39
C LEU A 55 -1.86 -8.24 -5.41
N GLY A 56 -0.58 -8.05 -5.07
CA GLY A 56 -0.15 -6.92 -4.23
C GLY A 56 -0.48 -5.58 -4.87
N TYR A 57 -0.34 -5.45 -6.21
CA TYR A 57 -0.71 -4.25 -6.94
C TYR A 57 -2.23 -3.99 -6.88
N VAL A 58 -3.05 -5.01 -7.13
CA VAL A 58 -4.52 -4.89 -7.05
C VAL A 58 -4.96 -4.47 -5.65
N ILE A 59 -4.41 -5.08 -4.59
CA ILE A 59 -4.71 -4.73 -3.21
C ILE A 59 -4.33 -3.27 -2.92
N LEU A 60 -3.16 -2.84 -3.39
CA LEU A 60 -2.71 -1.46 -3.19
C LEU A 60 -3.64 -0.46 -3.89
N VAL A 61 -4.01 -0.71 -5.14
CA VAL A 61 -4.95 0.14 -5.90
C VAL A 61 -6.30 0.22 -5.18
N ALA A 62 -6.82 -0.92 -4.71
CA ALA A 62 -8.06 -0.97 -3.94
C ALA A 62 -7.96 -0.19 -2.62
N ALA A 63 -6.84 -0.32 -1.89
CA ALA A 63 -6.58 0.41 -0.66
C ALA A 63 -6.58 1.93 -0.88
N ILE A 64 -5.94 2.39 -1.96
CA ILE A 64 -5.91 3.81 -2.32
C ILE A 64 -7.32 4.31 -2.67
N GLY A 65 -8.06 3.57 -3.50
CA GLY A 65 -9.44 3.93 -3.86
C GLY A 65 -10.37 3.99 -2.62
N TRP A 66 -10.20 3.06 -1.69
CA TRP A 66 -10.91 3.08 -0.41
C TRP A 66 -10.57 4.32 0.42
N TYR A 67 -9.28 4.66 0.55
CA TYR A 67 -8.85 5.86 1.28
C TYR A 67 -9.43 7.14 0.68
N GLN A 68 -9.50 7.24 -0.65
CA GLN A 68 -10.15 8.37 -1.31
C GLN A 68 -11.64 8.44 -1.03
N THR A 69 -12.31 7.29 -1.04
CA THR A 69 -13.75 7.19 -0.76
C THR A 69 -14.03 7.68 0.67
N LEU A 70 -13.20 7.30 1.64
CA LEU A 70 -13.29 7.80 3.02
C LEU A 70 -13.10 9.33 3.09
N GLY A 71 -12.09 9.87 2.41
CA GLY A 71 -11.87 11.32 2.34
C GLY A 71 -13.05 12.06 1.69
N TRP A 72 -13.64 11.49 0.64
CA TRP A 72 -14.82 12.05 -0.02
C TRP A 72 -16.06 12.02 0.88
N HIS A 73 -16.27 10.94 1.64
CA HIS A 73 -17.36 10.88 2.61
C HIS A 73 -17.20 11.91 3.74
N ALA A 74 -15.97 12.08 4.25
CA ALA A 74 -15.68 13.12 5.24
C ALA A 74 -15.94 14.52 4.69
N TYR A 75 -15.51 14.78 3.45
CA TYR A 75 -15.77 16.04 2.75
C TYR A 75 -17.27 16.30 2.58
N ASN A 76 -18.04 15.33 2.06
CA ASN A 76 -19.48 15.49 1.86
C ASN A 76 -20.23 15.69 3.18
N SER A 77 -19.79 15.01 4.25
CA SER A 77 -20.36 15.23 5.59
C SER A 77 -20.13 16.67 6.04
N CYS A 78 -18.91 17.20 5.87
CA CYS A 78 -18.60 18.61 6.16
C CYS A 78 -19.45 19.57 5.31
N GLN A 79 -19.54 19.32 4.01
CA GLN A 79 -20.26 20.16 3.08
C GLN A 79 -21.78 20.20 3.37
N SER A 80 -22.35 19.10 3.87
CA SER A 80 -23.79 19.02 4.19
C SER A 80 -24.26 20.01 5.27
N HIS A 81 -23.33 20.61 6.02
CA HIS A 81 -23.65 21.65 7.01
C HIS A 81 -23.95 23.02 6.39
N PHE A 82 -23.54 23.26 5.14
CA PHE A 82 -23.78 24.51 4.43
C PHE A 82 -25.07 24.38 3.61
N ARG A 83 -25.97 25.37 3.73
CA ARG A 83 -27.30 25.36 3.09
C ARG A 83 -27.27 25.73 1.60
N ASP A 84 -26.08 25.87 1.05
CA ASP A 84 -25.86 26.59 -0.19
C ASP A 84 -26.24 25.76 -1.42
N GLY A 85 -26.53 24.45 -1.24
CA GLY A 85 -27.07 23.56 -2.27
C GLY A 85 -26.13 23.24 -3.43
N PHE A 86 -25.00 23.93 -3.53
CA PHE A 86 -23.97 23.76 -4.55
C PHE A 86 -22.67 23.21 -3.96
N VAL A 87 -21.92 22.47 -4.78
CA VAL A 87 -20.55 22.04 -4.45
C VAL A 87 -19.61 23.23 -4.60
N GLN A 88 -19.54 24.05 -3.56
CA GLN A 88 -18.54 25.10 -3.43
C GLN A 88 -17.41 24.63 -2.52
N GLU A 89 -16.17 24.96 -2.89
CA GLU A 89 -15.01 24.68 -2.05
C GLU A 89 -15.01 25.60 -0.82
N HIS A 90 -15.59 25.13 0.29
CA HIS A 90 -15.42 25.79 1.57
C HIS A 90 -14.01 25.55 2.10
N ILE A 91 -13.33 26.63 2.51
CA ILE A 91 -11.95 26.58 3.05
C ILE A 91 -11.88 25.62 4.26
N GLU A 92 -12.95 25.57 5.05
CA GLU A 92 -13.11 24.72 6.24
C GLU A 92 -13.12 23.22 5.89
N CYS A 93 -13.70 22.83 4.76
CA CYS A 93 -13.74 21.43 4.31
C CYS A 93 -12.53 21.05 3.43
N LYS A 94 -11.72 22.03 2.99
CA LYS A 94 -10.64 21.83 2.01
C LYS A 94 -9.51 20.93 2.51
N GLY A 95 -9.33 20.83 3.83
CA GLY A 95 -8.35 19.94 4.47
C GLY A 95 -8.74 18.45 4.44
N LEU A 96 -10.02 18.14 4.17
CA LEU A 96 -10.56 16.78 4.19
C LEU A 96 -10.45 16.08 2.81
N VAL A 97 -10.25 16.85 1.74
CA VAL A 97 -10.09 16.29 0.39
C VAL A 97 -8.65 15.81 0.23
N PRO A 98 -8.42 14.49 -0.01
CA PRO A 98 -7.08 13.99 -0.29
C PRO A 98 -6.60 14.58 -1.63
N ARG A 99 -5.74 15.61 -1.59
CA ARG A 99 -5.25 16.28 -2.80
C ARG A 99 -4.33 15.38 -3.62
N GLY A 100 -4.79 15.03 -4.81
CA GLY A 100 -4.00 15.09 -6.05
C GLY A 100 -2.85 14.11 -6.27
N ARG A 101 -2.51 13.21 -5.33
CA ARG A 101 -1.41 12.25 -5.53
C ARG A 101 -1.84 10.89 -6.09
N LEU A 102 -3.10 10.73 -6.52
CA LEU A 102 -3.62 9.46 -7.04
C LEU A 102 -2.81 8.95 -8.23
N GLY A 103 -2.53 9.82 -9.21
CA GLY A 103 -1.73 9.46 -10.38
C GLY A 103 -0.33 8.99 -9.98
N PHE A 104 0.31 9.67 -9.03
CA PHE A 104 1.62 9.29 -8.48
C PHE A 104 1.59 7.95 -7.75
N PHE A 105 0.57 7.70 -6.92
CA PHE A 105 0.41 6.43 -6.21
C PHE A 105 0.01 5.28 -7.15
N LEU A 106 -0.73 5.53 -8.22
CA LEU A 106 -1.03 4.52 -9.25
C LEU A 106 0.19 4.22 -10.12
N LEU A 107 0.98 5.25 -10.48
CA LEU A 107 2.19 5.14 -11.31
C LEU A 107 3.40 4.61 -10.57
N LEU A 108 3.52 4.81 -9.25
CA LEU A 108 4.69 4.38 -8.47
C LEU A 108 4.34 3.37 -7.37
N GLY A 109 3.06 3.08 -7.14
CA GLY A 109 2.62 2.12 -6.13
C GLY A 109 3.10 0.68 -6.39
N TRP A 110 3.43 0.34 -7.63
CA TRP A 110 4.02 -0.96 -7.95
C TRP A 110 5.43 -1.12 -7.35
N ILE A 111 6.17 -0.03 -7.14
CA ILE A 111 7.55 -0.06 -6.62
C ILE A 111 7.62 -0.66 -5.21
N PRO A 112 6.85 -0.18 -4.21
CA PRO A 112 6.86 -0.80 -2.89
C PRO A 112 6.34 -2.23 -2.90
N VAL A 113 5.39 -2.58 -3.79
CA VAL A 113 4.90 -3.96 -3.93
C VAL A 113 6.00 -4.88 -4.47
N ILE A 114 6.70 -4.49 -5.53
CA ILE A 114 7.81 -5.28 -6.08
C ILE A 114 8.94 -5.38 -5.06
N GLY A 115 9.27 -4.29 -4.36
CA GLY A 115 10.26 -4.31 -3.28
C GLY A 115 9.88 -5.33 -2.20
N PHE A 116 8.66 -5.26 -1.68
CA PHE A 116 8.17 -6.17 -0.64
C PHE A 116 8.17 -7.64 -1.09
N VAL A 117 7.55 -7.94 -2.24
CA VAL A 117 7.49 -9.30 -2.80
C VAL A 117 8.89 -9.83 -3.14
N GLY A 118 9.74 -9.00 -3.75
CA GLY A 118 11.11 -9.35 -4.09
C GLY A 118 11.99 -9.61 -2.86
N GLY A 119 11.78 -8.85 -1.79
CA GLY A 119 12.46 -9.07 -0.51
C GLY A 119 12.08 -10.41 0.13
N LEU A 120 10.78 -10.73 0.15
CA LEU A 120 10.27 -12.01 0.65
C LEU A 120 10.76 -13.20 -0.19
N GLU A 121 10.75 -13.07 -1.52
CA GLU A 121 11.32 -14.07 -2.42
C GLU A 121 12.81 -14.29 -2.15
N SER A 122 13.57 -13.21 -1.95
CA SER A 122 15.00 -13.27 -1.62
C SER A 122 15.23 -13.99 -0.29
N LEU A 123 14.45 -13.66 0.74
CA LEU A 123 14.51 -14.33 2.04
C LEU A 123 14.17 -15.82 1.93
N TRP A 124 13.10 -16.15 1.19
CA TRP A 124 12.69 -17.52 0.94
C TRP A 124 13.79 -18.34 0.23
N ARG A 125 14.47 -17.75 -0.75
CA ARG A 125 15.61 -18.37 -1.46
C ARG A 125 16.81 -18.58 -0.57
N ILE A 126 17.17 -17.60 0.27
CA ILE A 126 18.26 -17.75 1.24
C ILE A 126 17.98 -18.94 2.15
N TRP A 127 16.74 -19.05 2.64
CA TRP A 127 16.35 -20.13 3.53
C TRP A 127 16.37 -21.51 2.85
N HIS A 128 15.95 -21.59 1.58
CA HIS A 128 15.85 -22.86 0.83
C HIS A 128 17.01 -23.13 -0.14
N ARG A 129 18.11 -22.39 -0.03
CA ARG A 129 19.23 -22.42 -0.99
C ARG A 129 19.80 -23.81 -1.26
N ARG A 130 19.85 -24.67 -0.23
CA ARG A 130 20.35 -26.04 -0.36
C ARG A 130 19.46 -26.90 -1.27
N ARG A 131 18.15 -26.87 -1.06
CA ARG A 131 17.19 -27.67 -1.82
C ARG A 131 17.06 -27.22 -3.28
N ILE A 132 17.21 -25.92 -3.53
CA ILE A 132 17.12 -25.37 -4.90
C ILE A 132 18.29 -25.85 -5.77
N ARG A 133 19.49 -26.03 -5.19
CA ARG A 133 20.69 -26.50 -5.92
C ARG A 133 20.58 -27.93 -6.42
N GLU A 134 19.71 -28.74 -5.83
CA GLU A 134 19.55 -30.15 -6.18
C GLU A 134 18.60 -30.33 -7.39
N THR A 135 17.83 -29.31 -7.75
CA THR A 135 16.78 -29.38 -8.80
C THR A 135 17.20 -28.63 -10.08
N ASP A 136 18.47 -28.75 -10.45
CA ASP A 136 19.17 -27.91 -11.42
C ASP A 136 18.50 -27.87 -12.82
N GLU A 137 17.73 -26.80 -13.08
CA GLU A 137 17.20 -26.44 -14.39
C GLU A 137 17.77 -25.06 -14.76
N SER A 138 18.65 -25.01 -15.76
CA SER A 138 19.43 -23.81 -16.15
C SER A 138 18.59 -22.55 -16.47
N VAL A 139 17.34 -22.73 -16.89
CA VAL A 139 16.42 -21.62 -17.23
C VAL A 139 15.95 -20.87 -15.97
N GLY A 140 15.86 -21.56 -14.83
CA GLY A 140 15.41 -20.97 -13.56
C GLY A 140 16.44 -20.04 -12.91
N GLU A 141 17.72 -20.26 -13.17
CA GLU A 141 18.81 -19.47 -12.60
C GLU A 141 18.86 -18.05 -13.19
N TRP A 142 18.64 -17.91 -14.50
CA TRP A 142 18.66 -16.60 -15.15
C TRP A 142 17.50 -15.72 -14.70
N ILE A 143 16.27 -16.25 -14.71
CA ILE A 143 15.07 -15.52 -14.26
C ILE A 143 15.21 -15.12 -12.79
N SER A 144 15.70 -16.05 -11.95
CA SER A 144 16.02 -15.77 -10.55
C SER A 144 17.01 -14.62 -10.39
N THR A 145 18.09 -14.63 -11.17
CA THR A 145 19.17 -13.65 -11.06
C THR A 145 18.68 -12.28 -11.50
N VAL A 146 17.96 -12.20 -12.62
CA VAL A 146 17.36 -10.96 -13.12
C VAL A 146 16.40 -10.36 -12.08
N LEU A 147 15.55 -11.18 -11.47
CA LEU A 147 14.61 -10.71 -10.44
C LEU A 147 15.34 -10.22 -9.18
N LEU A 148 16.42 -10.90 -8.77
CA LEU A 148 17.21 -10.49 -7.61
C LEU A 148 17.93 -9.17 -7.90
N VAL A 149 18.56 -9.04 -9.07
CA VAL A 149 19.24 -7.83 -9.53
C VAL A 149 18.28 -6.66 -9.66
N LEU A 150 17.07 -6.88 -10.19
CA LEU A 150 16.03 -5.85 -10.26
C LEU A 150 15.48 -5.50 -8.88
N SER A 151 15.39 -6.45 -7.96
CA SER A 151 14.85 -6.19 -6.62
C SER A 151 15.70 -5.24 -5.79
N ILE A 152 17.03 -5.23 -5.97
CA ILE A 152 17.96 -4.37 -5.22
C ILE A 152 17.69 -2.87 -5.45
N PRO A 153 17.71 -2.34 -6.69
CA PRO A 153 17.40 -0.94 -6.94
C PRO A 153 15.95 -0.61 -6.59
N THR A 154 15.00 -1.54 -6.75
CA THR A 154 13.62 -1.34 -6.29
C THR A 154 13.54 -1.19 -4.77
N TRP A 155 14.35 -1.95 -4.01
CA TRP A 155 14.46 -1.82 -2.56
C TRP A 155 15.06 -0.48 -2.15
N VAL A 156 16.16 -0.07 -2.78
CA VAL A 156 16.81 1.22 -2.51
C VAL A 156 15.84 2.37 -2.79
N LEU A 157 15.13 2.32 -3.93
CA LEU A 157 14.13 3.31 -4.29
C LEU A 157 12.94 3.31 -3.32
N GLY A 158 12.46 2.14 -2.91
CA GLY A 158 11.40 1.99 -1.91
C GLY A 158 11.80 2.60 -0.56
N MET A 159 12.99 2.28 -0.06
CA MET A 159 13.55 2.85 1.16
C MET A 159 13.70 4.37 1.06
N TYR A 160 14.13 4.88 -0.10
CA TYR A 160 14.22 6.31 -0.35
C TYR A 160 12.83 6.99 -0.30
N ILE A 161 11.80 6.42 -0.93
CA ILE A 161 10.44 6.96 -0.90
C ILE A 161 9.90 6.96 0.54
N VAL A 162 10.07 5.85 1.27
CA VAL A 162 9.65 5.73 2.67
C VAL A 162 10.37 6.78 3.53
N TYR A 163 11.67 6.93 3.36
CA TYR A 163 12.46 7.94 4.07
C TYR A 163 11.92 9.36 3.82
N ASN A 164 11.70 9.74 2.56
CA ASN A 164 11.15 11.08 2.24
C ASN A 164 9.75 11.28 2.82
N PHE A 165 8.90 10.25 2.77
CA PHE A 165 7.56 10.31 3.36
C PHE A 165 7.61 10.51 4.88
N PHE A 166 8.49 9.79 5.58
CA PHE A 166 8.70 9.98 7.01
C PHE A 166 9.27 11.37 7.33
N MET A 167 10.22 11.85 6.52
CA MET A 167 10.76 13.20 6.69
C MET A 167 9.70 14.28 6.49
N ASP A 168 8.81 14.15 5.50
CA ASP A 168 7.69 15.07 5.28
C ASP A 168 6.73 15.12 6.49
N ILE A 169 6.41 13.95 7.05
CA ILE A 169 5.58 13.84 8.27
C ILE A 169 6.28 14.50 9.46
N TRP A 170 7.57 14.24 9.63
CA TRP A 170 8.33 14.71 10.79
C TRP A 170 8.68 16.20 10.72
N ILE A 171 8.79 16.77 9.50
CA ILE A 171 9.03 18.20 9.27
C ILE A 171 7.74 19.02 9.31
N SER A 172 6.57 18.40 9.05
CA SER A 172 5.26 19.09 9.04
C SER A 172 4.47 19.20 10.36
N PRO A 173 4.94 18.87 11.59
CA PRO A 173 4.07 18.96 12.76
C PRO A 173 3.69 20.40 13.14
N ASN A 174 4.39 21.42 12.62
CA ASN A 174 4.22 22.82 13.01
C ASN A 174 3.38 23.71 12.08
N LEU A 175 2.74 23.16 11.04
CA LEU A 175 1.86 23.93 10.13
C LEU A 175 0.36 23.82 10.46
N SER A 176 -0.01 23.14 11.55
CA SER A 176 -1.41 22.97 11.99
C SER A 176 -1.89 24.01 13.02
N SER A 177 -1.05 24.97 13.38
CA SER A 177 -1.32 26.01 14.39
C SER A 177 -1.65 27.40 13.82
N TYR A 178 -1.94 27.52 12.53
CA TYR A 178 -2.41 28.75 11.89
C TYR A 178 -3.69 28.54 11.07
#